data_AF-A0A4S9TNN2-F1
#
_entry.id   AF-A0A4S9TNN2-F1
#
_cell.length_a   1.000
_cell.length_b   1.000
_cell.length_c   1.000
_cell.angle_alpha   90.00
_cell.angle_beta   90.00
_cell.angle_gamma   90.00
#
_symmetry.space_group_name_H-M   'P 1'
#
loop_
_entity.id
_entity.type
_entity.pdbx_description
1 polymer ?
#
loop_
_entity_poly.entity_id
_entity_poly.type
_entity_poly.pdbx_seq_one_letter_code
_entity_poly.pdbx_strand_id
1 'polypeptide(L)'
;MVFIAGTQIHGASATFLNSPAPLTQDPELAAKMQDYWISFVKTMDPNGGKNDSSEVQRQTWPKYLLNGRNETSFSVLEVHGSDVGVKADEDTNSRYDFLLGHSEKITN
;
A
#
# COMPACT_ATOMS: atom_id res chain seq x y z
N MET A 1 1.55 -1.33 -0.38
CA MET A 1 1.04 -0.04 0.10
C MET A 1 2.17 0.69 0.79
N VAL A 2 2.39 1.95 0.45
CA VAL A 2 3.36 2.86 1.06
C VAL A 2 2.57 4.02 1.67
N PHE A 3 2.97 4.50 2.83
CA PHE A 3 2.30 5.61 3.50
C PHE A 3 3.31 6.47 4.27
N ILE A 4 3.00 7.75 4.47
CA ILE A 4 3.83 8.63 5.30
C ILE A 4 3.47 8.38 6.77
N ALA A 5 4.30 7.58 7.44
CA ALA A 5 4.27 7.42 8.89
C ALA A 5 5.08 8.51 9.63
N GLY A 6 5.55 9.54 8.93
CA GLY A 6 6.62 10.43 9.39
C GLY A 6 7.98 9.75 9.21
N THR A 7 8.72 9.53 10.30
CA THR A 7 9.87 8.63 10.27
C THR A 7 9.32 7.22 9.98
N GLN A 8 9.56 6.67 8.80
CA GLN A 8 9.08 5.34 8.38
C GLN A 8 9.72 4.23 9.22
N ILE A 9 9.30 4.15 10.49
CA ILE A 9 9.77 3.19 11.48
C ILE A 9 9.04 1.87 11.22
N HIS A 10 9.80 0.78 11.24
CA HIS A 10 9.24 -0.56 11.19
C HIS A 10 8.11 -0.72 12.25
N GLY A 11 6.93 -1.16 11.82
CA GLY A 11 5.76 -1.36 12.69
C GLY A 11 4.81 -0.16 12.82
N ALA A 12 5.11 1.00 12.23
CA ALA A 12 4.24 2.18 12.34
C ALA A 12 2.82 1.98 11.76
N SER A 13 2.63 1.01 10.86
CA SER A 13 1.32 0.66 10.29
C SER A 13 0.33 0.14 11.34
N ALA A 14 0.82 -0.45 12.44
CA ALA A 14 -0.04 -1.03 13.47
C ALA A 14 -0.99 0.00 14.09
N THR A 15 -0.50 1.22 14.32
CA THR A 15 -1.32 2.30 14.89
C THR A 15 -2.48 2.68 13.96
N PHE A 16 -2.25 2.71 12.65
CA PHE A 16 -3.26 3.07 11.65
C PHE A 16 -4.22 1.93 11.32
N LEU A 17 -3.80 0.67 11.46
CA LEU A 17 -4.63 -0.49 11.10
C LEU A 17 -5.42 -1.08 12.27
N ASN A 18 -4.90 -0.98 13.49
CA ASN A 18 -5.45 -1.69 14.65
C ASN A 18 -6.22 -0.80 15.63
N SER A 19 -6.16 0.53 15.46
CA SER A 19 -6.90 1.48 16.30
C SER A 19 -8.09 2.06 15.54
N PRO A 20 -9.19 2.45 16.22
CA PRO A 20 -10.28 3.17 15.56
C PRO A 20 -9.75 4.43 14.87
N ALA A 21 -10.07 4.63 13.58
CA ALA A 21 -9.52 5.73 12.78
C ALA A 21 -9.59 7.12 13.47
N PRO A 22 -10.72 7.53 14.11
CA PRO A 22 -10.81 8.81 14.81
C PRO A 22 -9.83 9.01 15.97
N LEU A 23 -9.21 7.94 16.47
CA LEU A 23 -8.27 7.96 17.60
C LEU A 23 -6.80 7.92 17.14
N THR A 24 -6.54 7.84 15.85
CA THR A 24 -5.19 7.82 15.29
C THR A 24 -4.65 9.23 15.08
N GLN A 25 -3.33 9.35 14.95
CA GLN A 25 -2.68 10.65 14.70
C GLN A 25 -3.10 11.29 13.37
N ASP A 26 -3.50 10.47 12.40
CA ASP A 26 -4.09 10.90 11.13
C ASP A 26 -5.32 10.02 10.84
N PRO A 27 -6.51 10.47 11.25
CA PRO A 27 -7.76 9.73 11.06
C PRO A 27 -8.12 9.45 9.61
N GLU A 28 -7.75 10.35 8.68
CA GLU A 28 -8.05 10.17 7.26
C GLU A 28 -7.16 9.08 6.65
N LEU A 29 -5.86 9.11 6.97
CA LEU A 29 -4.92 8.07 6.58
C LEU A 29 -5.36 6.71 7.14
N ALA A 30 -5.71 6.64 8.43
CA ALA A 30 -6.20 5.42 9.06
C ALA A 30 -7.47 4.90 8.39
N ALA A 31 -8.46 5.76 8.15
CA ALA A 31 -9.71 5.38 7.51
C ALA A 31 -9.46 4.77 6.11
N LYS A 32 -8.57 5.36 5.32
CA LYS A 32 -8.22 4.84 3.98
C LYS A 32 -7.46 3.54 4.02
N MET A 33 -6.45 3.43 4.89
CA MET A 33 -5.70 2.19 5.06
C MET A 33 -6.65 1.06 5.48
N GLN A 34 -7.50 1.31 6.46
CA GLN A 34 -8.50 0.36 6.94
C GLN A 34 -9.52 0.01 5.85
N ASP A 35 -9.97 0.97 5.05
CA ASP A 35 -10.93 0.74 3.95
C ASP A 35 -10.40 -0.27 2.92
N TYR A 36 -9.17 -0.11 2.43
CA TYR A 36 -8.55 -1.09 1.51
C TYR A 36 -8.34 -2.46 2.18
N TRP A 37 -7.91 -2.49 3.43
CA TRP A 37 -7.69 -3.74 4.17
C TRP A 37 -9.00 -4.50 4.44
N ILE A 38 -10.04 -3.81 4.87
CA ILE A 38 -11.37 -4.38 5.11
C ILE A 38 -11.97 -4.89 3.80
N SER A 39 -11.88 -4.11 2.71
CA SER A 39 -12.31 -4.56 1.39
C SER A 39 -11.60 -5.84 0.98
N PHE A 40 -10.28 -5.91 1.11
CA PHE A 40 -9.52 -7.12 0.81
C PHE A 40 -9.98 -8.33 1.64
N VAL A 41 -10.14 -8.17 2.96
CA VAL A 41 -10.61 -9.26 3.84
C VAL A 41 -12.02 -9.73 3.46
N LYS A 42 -12.90 -8.81 3.04
CA LYS A 42 -14.30 -9.14 2.70
C LYS A 42 -14.46 -9.75 1.31
N THR A 43 -13.69 -9.30 0.33
CA THR A 43 -13.95 -9.62 -1.09
C THR A 43 -12.76 -10.24 -1.83
N MET A 44 -11.64 -10.47 -1.15
CA MET A 44 -10.36 -10.85 -1.76
C MET A 44 -9.83 -9.83 -2.79
N ASP A 45 -10.36 -8.60 -2.78
CA ASP A 45 -9.99 -7.52 -3.69
C ASP A 45 -10.01 -6.19 -2.91
N PRO A 46 -8.88 -5.48 -2.77
CA PRO A 46 -8.85 -4.19 -2.07
C PRO A 46 -9.71 -3.12 -2.78
N ASN A 47 -10.06 -3.31 -4.05
CA ASN A 47 -10.98 -2.44 -4.79
C ASN A 47 -12.45 -2.85 -4.65
N GLY A 48 -12.72 -4.03 -4.10
CA GLY A 48 -14.04 -4.62 -4.02
C GLY A 48 -14.89 -4.04 -2.89
N GLY A 49 -16.21 -4.13 -3.04
CA GLY A 49 -17.16 -3.76 -1.99
C GLY A 49 -17.08 -2.29 -1.57
N LYS A 50 -16.88 -1.36 -2.52
CA LYS A 50 -17.02 0.08 -2.28
C LYS A 50 -18.31 0.32 -1.50
N ASN A 51 -18.22 0.97 -0.35
CA ASN A 51 -19.40 1.55 0.26
C ASN A 51 -19.82 2.70 -0.65
N ASP A 52 -20.93 2.55 -1.36
CA ASP A 52 -21.55 3.61 -2.18
C ASP A 52 -21.93 4.87 -1.34
N SER A 53 -21.76 4.79 -0.02
CA SER A 53 -22.00 5.84 0.98
C SER A 53 -20.75 6.65 1.35
N SER A 54 -19.55 6.26 0.90
CA SER A 54 -18.34 7.08 1.10
C SER A 54 -18.12 7.98 -0.12
N GLU A 55 -18.29 9.28 0.06
CA GLU A 55 -17.92 10.31 -0.93
C GLU A 55 -16.41 10.33 -1.26
N VAL A 56 -15.61 9.53 -0.56
CA VAL A 56 -14.18 9.37 -0.83
C VAL A 56 -14.00 8.60 -2.14
N GLN A 57 -13.57 9.31 -3.17
CA GLN A 57 -13.22 8.73 -4.47
C GLN A 57 -12.02 7.78 -4.29
N ARG A 58 -12.28 6.49 -4.03
CA ARG A 58 -11.24 5.48 -3.85
C ARG A 58 -10.48 5.28 -5.16
N GLN A 59 -9.18 5.52 -5.13
CA GLN A 59 -8.25 5.25 -6.22
C GLN A 59 -8.18 3.74 -6.50
N THR A 60 -8.22 3.33 -7.76
CA THR A 60 -8.03 1.92 -8.11
C THR A 60 -6.59 1.50 -7.82
N TRP A 61 -6.41 0.47 -7.00
CA TRP A 61 -5.11 -0.17 -6.78
C TRP A 61 -4.95 -1.32 -7.78
N PRO A 62 -4.10 -1.18 -8.82
CA PRO A 62 -3.88 -2.25 -9.78
C PRO A 62 -3.18 -3.44 -9.13
N LYS A 63 -3.50 -4.64 -9.63
CA LYS A 63 -2.84 -5.87 -9.21
C LYS A 63 -1.36 -5.83 -9.59
N TYR A 64 -0.50 -6.24 -8.66
CA TYR A 64 0.93 -6.40 -8.92
C TYR A 64 1.16 -7.63 -9.81
N LEU A 65 1.73 -7.45 -11.01
CA LEU A 65 1.87 -8.49 -12.03
C LEU A 65 3.34 -8.87 -12.23
N LEU A 66 3.70 -10.08 -11.80
CA LEU A 66 5.07 -10.65 -11.88
C LEU A 66 5.65 -10.71 -13.32
N ASN A 67 4.80 -10.72 -14.36
CA ASN A 67 5.19 -10.92 -15.76
C ASN A 67 4.91 -9.71 -16.66
N GLY A 68 4.55 -8.56 -16.09
CA GLY A 68 4.09 -7.44 -16.89
C GLY A 68 5.26 -6.64 -17.49
N ARG A 69 5.28 -6.54 -18.82
CA ARG A 69 6.31 -5.84 -19.61
C ARG A 69 6.20 -4.31 -19.60
N ASN A 70 5.23 -3.75 -18.87
CA ASN A 70 4.93 -2.32 -18.86
C ASN A 70 5.13 -1.72 -17.46
N GLU A 71 5.50 -0.45 -17.36
CA GLU A 71 5.77 0.28 -16.10
C GLU A 71 4.62 0.24 -15.08
N THR A 72 3.37 0.06 -15.53
CA THR A 72 2.19 -0.07 -14.66
C THR A 72 2.04 -1.45 -14.01
N SER A 73 2.84 -2.44 -14.43
CA SER A 73 2.78 -3.83 -13.96
C SER A 73 3.27 -3.99 -12.52
N PHE A 74 4.16 -3.10 -12.13
CA PHE A 74 4.74 -3.03 -10.80
C PHE A 74 4.38 -1.67 -10.23
N SER A 75 3.19 -1.60 -9.63
CA SER A 75 2.72 -0.37 -9.01
C SER A 75 2.34 -0.62 -7.56
N VAL A 76 2.69 0.33 -6.71
CA VAL A 76 2.31 0.35 -5.30
C VAL A 76 1.28 1.44 -5.07
N LEU A 77 0.34 1.17 -4.17
CA LEU A 77 -0.57 2.18 -3.65
C LEU A 77 0.19 3.05 -2.66
N GLU A 78 0.17 4.36 -2.87
CA GLU A 78 0.74 5.36 -1.99
C GLU A 78 -0.39 6.15 -1.30
N VAL A 79 -0.35 6.24 0.03
CA VAL A 79 -1.43 6.82 0.83
C VAL A 79 -0.86 7.94 1.71
N HIS A 80 -1.38 9.16 1.53
CA HIS A 80 -0.92 10.37 2.24
C HIS A 80 -2.12 11.19 2.70
N GLY A 81 -2.48 11.18 3.98
CA GLY A 81 -3.59 12.04 4.49
C GLY A 81 -4.83 12.03 3.57
N SER A 82 -5.11 13.17 2.91
CA SER A 82 -6.21 13.36 1.94
C SER A 82 -5.99 12.76 0.54
N ASP A 83 -4.78 12.37 0.17
CA ASP A 83 -4.40 11.92 -1.17
C ASP A 83 -4.09 10.42 -1.22
N VAL A 84 -4.54 9.77 -2.29
CA VAL A 84 -4.21 8.38 -2.60
C VAL A 84 -3.73 8.31 -4.04
N GLY A 85 -2.49 7.88 -4.23
CA GLY A 85 -1.85 7.75 -5.52
C GLY A 85 -1.49 6.31 -5.84
N VAL A 86 -1.31 6.02 -7.12
CA VAL A 86 -0.64 4.81 -7.59
C VAL A 86 0.66 5.26 -8.23
N LYS A 87 1.78 4.70 -7.77
CA LYS A 87 3.09 4.99 -8.34
C LYS A 87 3.81 3.71 -8.74
N ALA A 88 4.76 3.84 -9.65
CA ALA A 88 5.66 2.75 -10.00
C ALA A 88 6.43 2.27 -8.75
N ASP A 89 6.63 0.96 -8.66
CA ASP A 89 7.43 0.36 -7.62
C ASP A 89 8.91 0.56 -7.91
N GLU A 90 9.53 1.51 -7.20
CA GLU A 90 10.96 1.83 -7.37
C GLU A 90 11.87 0.66 -7.00
N ASP A 91 11.42 -0.28 -6.16
CA ASP A 91 12.18 -1.45 -5.74
C ASP A 91 12.34 -2.50 -6.86
N THR A 92 11.60 -2.35 -7.96
CA THR A 92 11.76 -3.16 -9.18
C THR A 92 12.85 -2.64 -10.12
N ASN A 93 13.47 -1.52 -9.79
CA ASN A 93 14.60 -1.01 -10.56
C ASN A 93 15.77 -1.99 -10.48
N SER A 94 16.43 -2.24 -11.62
CA SER A 94 17.55 -3.19 -11.70
C SER A 94 18.75 -2.86 -10.80
N ARG A 95 18.81 -1.63 -10.28
CA ARG A 95 19.77 -1.22 -9.24
C ARG A 95 19.54 -1.91 -7.88
N TYR A 96 18.35 -2.42 -7.63
CA TYR A 96 17.97 -3.15 -6.42
C TYR A 96 17.98 -4.68 -6.60
N ASP A 97 18.39 -5.18 -7.78
CA ASP A 97 18.50 -6.61 -8.10
C ASP A 97 19.63 -7.35 -7.34
N PHE A 98 20.39 -6.65 -6.49
CA PHE A 98 21.46 -7.26 -5.70
C PHE A 98 20.97 -8.50 -4.94
N LEU A 99 19.77 -8.44 -4.35
CA LEU A 99 19.17 -9.57 -3.63
C LEU A 99 18.71 -10.71 -4.55
N LEU A 100 18.36 -10.41 -5.81
CA LEU A 100 17.90 -11.43 -6.77
C LEU A 100 19.04 -12.29 -7.31
N GLY A 101 20.27 -11.75 -7.39
CA GLY A 101 21.44 -12.47 -7.92
C GLY A 101 22.49 -12.88 -6.90
N HIS A 102 22.40 -12.38 -5.65
CA HIS A 102 23.44 -12.55 -4.63
C HIS A 102 22.90 -12.80 -3.21
N SER A 103 21.63 -13.19 -3.06
CA SER A 103 21.05 -13.46 -1.74
C SER A 103 21.82 -14.53 -0.95
N GLU A 104 22.46 -15.48 -1.66
CA GLU A 104 23.33 -16.51 -1.09
C GLU A 104 24.61 -15.96 -0.46
N LYS A 105 25.02 -14.73 -0.79
CA LYS A 105 26.18 -14.06 -0.18
C LYS A 105 25.85 -13.31 1.11
N ILE A 106 24.58 -13.28 1.50
CA ILE A 106 24.07 -12.54 2.66
C ILE A 106 23.88 -13.46 3.88
N THR A 107 23.98 -14.77 3.68
CA THR A 107 24.05 -15.74 4.78
C THR A 107 25.50 -15.88 5.26
N ASN A 108 25.73 -15.68 6.57
CA ASN A 108 26.98 -16.03 7.25
C ASN A 108 27.26 -17.53 7.19
#